data_AF-K9Y0G9-F1
#
_entry.id   AF-K9Y0G9-F1
#
_cell.length_a   1.000
_cell.length_b   1.000
_cell.length_c   1.000
_cell.angle_alpha   90.00
_cell.angle_beta   90.00
_cell.angle_gamma   90.00
#
_symmetry.space_group_name_H-M   'P 1'
#
loop_
_entity.id
_entity.type
_entity.pdbx_description
1 polymer ?
#
loop_
_entity_poly.entity_id
_entity_poly.type
_entity_poly.pdbx_seq_one_letter_code
_entity_poly.pdbx_strand_id
1 'polypeptide(L)' 'MSIILKTFIISSATFALVYLLRGFGILSFLPGGIILILLLITIGSGLTWGIAKTRRF' A
#
# COMPACT_ATOMS: atom_id res chain seq x y z
N MET A 1 -16.72 6.15 -7.56
CA MET A 1 -15.39 5.87 -6.96
C MET A 1 -14.49 5.24 -8.03
N SER A 2 -13.48 5.95 -8.54
CA SER A 2 -12.61 5.45 -9.64
C SER A 2 -11.88 4.16 -9.21
N ILE A 3 -11.73 3.19 -10.11
CA ILE A 3 -11.11 1.88 -9.83
C ILE A 3 -9.71 2.03 -9.20
N ILE A 4 -8.95 3.03 -9.67
CA ILE A 4 -7.59 3.35 -9.22
C ILE A 4 -7.56 3.80 -7.75
N LEU A 5 -8.57 4.56 -7.31
CA LEU A 5 -8.68 5.00 -5.91
C LEU A 5 -8.94 3.79 -4.99
N LYS A 6 -9.81 2.87 -5.42
CA LYS A 6 -10.11 1.66 -4.64
C LYS A 6 -8.86 0.81 -4.43
N THR A 7 -8.07 0.62 -5.50
CA THR A 7 -6.81 -0.12 -5.44
C THR A 7 -5.81 0.50 -4.46
N PHE A 8 -5.63 1.83 -4.51
CA PHE A 8 -4.73 2.54 -3.60
C PHE A 8 -5.15 2.43 -2.12
N ILE A 9 -6.45 2.60 -1.83
CA ILE A 9 -6.96 2.51 -0.46
C ILE A 9 -6.75 1.10 0.10
N ILE A 10 -7.05 0.07 -0.70
CA ILE A 10 -6.88 -1.32 -0.28
C ILE A 10 -5.41 -1.64 -0.03
N SER A 11 -4.51 -1.29 -0.96
CA SER A 11 -3.07 -1.56 -0.80
C SER A 11 -2.47 -0.83 0.40
N SER A 12 -2.85 0.43 0.63
CA SER A 12 -2.38 1.23 1.76
C SER A 12 -2.89 0.69 3.11
N ALA A 13 -4.17 0.33 3.18
CA ALA A 13 -4.75 -0.27 4.39
C ALA A 13 -4.12 -1.63 4.72
N THR A 14 -3.91 -2.49 3.72
CA THR A 14 -3.23 -3.78 3.89
C THR A 14 -1.78 -3.60 4.32
N PHE A 15 -1.05 -2.65 3.73
CA PHE A 15 0.33 -2.35 4.14
C PHE A 15 0.38 -1.89 5.60
N ALA A 16 -0.48 -0.95 6.00
CA ALA A 16 -0.53 -0.45 7.37
C ALA A 16 -0.87 -1.57 8.38
N LEU A 17 -1.85 -2.42 8.07
CA LEU A 17 -2.21 -3.55 8.92
C LEU A 17 -1.06 -4.55 9.07
N VAL A 18 -0.45 -4.97 7.96
CA VAL A 18 0.67 -5.93 7.99
C VAL A 18 1.87 -5.35 8.74
N TYR A 19 2.19 -4.07 8.53
CA TYR A 19 3.30 -3.39 9.21
C TYR A 19 3.07 -3.31 10.73
N LEU A 20 1.87 -2.89 11.15
CA LEU A 20 1.52 -2.80 12.57
C LEU A 20 1.50 -4.18 13.23
N LEU A 21 0.82 -5.16 12.64
CA LEU A 21 0.74 -6.52 13.18
C LEU A 21 2.13 -7.20 13.26
N ARG A 22 3.06 -6.83 12.39
CA ARG A 22 4.45 -7.29 12.48
C ARG A 22 5.21 -6.58 13.62
N GLY A 23 4.97 -5.29 13.84
CA GLY A 23 5.48 -4.56 15.01
C GLY A 23 4.96 -5.11 16.35
N PHE A 24 3.75 -5.65 16.37
CA PHE A 24 3.16 -6.36 17.51
C PHE A 24 3.64 -7.82 17.67
N GLY A 25 4.49 -8.32 16.77
CA GLY A 25 5.05 -9.67 16.85
C GLY A 25 4.12 -10.80 16.38
N ILE A 26 2.90 -10.48 15.92
CA ILE A 26 1.90 -11.45 15.45
C ILE A 26 2.30 -12.03 14.08
N LEU A 27 2.93 -11.21 13.23
CA LEU A 27 3.43 -11.57 11.89
C LEU A 27 4.97 -11.60 11.81
N SER A 28 5.63 -12.00 12.90
CA SER A 28 7.11 -12.07 13.00
C SER A 28 7.75 -13.04 12.00
N PHE A 29 6.99 -14.03 11.52
CA PHE A 29 7.44 -15.03 10.55
C PHE A 29 7.62 -14.47 9.13
N LEU A 30 7.13 -13.26 8.84
CA LEU A 30 7.31 -12.63 7.54
C LEU A 30 8.73 -12.03 7.39
N PRO A 31 9.49 -12.43 6.35
CA PRO A 31 10.75 -11.80 5.99
C PRO A 31 10.56 -10.30 5.74
N GLY A 32 11.52 -9.48 6.18
CA GLY A 32 11.47 -8.03 6.02
C GLY A 32 11.35 -7.58 4.56
N GLY A 33 11.84 -8.39 3.61
CA GLY A 33 11.74 -8.12 2.17
C GLY A 33 10.30 -8.07 1.64
N ILE A 34 9.37 -8.83 2.22
CA ILE A 34 7.97 -8.85 1.77
C ILE A 34 7.29 -7.51 2.09
N ILE A 35 7.65 -6.89 3.21
CA ILE A 35 7.13 -5.59 3.62
C ILE A 35 7.64 -4.47 2.70
N LEU A 36 8.89 -4.56 2.25
CA LEU A 36 9.45 -3.62 1.27
C LEU A 36 8.72 -3.71 -0.08
N ILE A 37 8.36 -4.92 -0.52
CA ILE A 37 7.56 -5.09 -1.75
C ILE A 37 6.16 -4.48 -1.58
N LEU A 38 5.48 -4.73 -0.45
CA LEU A 38 4.19 -4.09 -0.17
C LEU A 38 4.29 -2.55 -0.09
N LEU A 39 5.38 -2.03 0.47
CA LEU A 39 5.64 -0.60 0.54
C LEU A 39 5.77 0.00 -0.88
N LEU A 40 6.56 -0.64 -1.74
CA LEU A 40 6.74 -0.19 -3.13
C LEU A 40 5.42 -0.18 -3.91
N ILE A 41 4.57 -1.20 -3.73
CA ILE A 41 3.24 -1.27 -4.35
C ILE A 41 2.33 -0.14 -3.84
N THR A 42 2.39 0.15 -2.54
CA THR A 42 1.62 1.24 -1.92
C THR A 42 2.05 2.61 -2.46
N ILE A 43 3.35 2.84 -2.58
CA ILE A 43 3.88 4.10 -3.13
C ILE A 43 3.52 4.22 -4.61
N GLY A 44 3.71 3.16 -5.41
CA GLY A 44 3.41 3.17 -6.84
C GLY A 44 1.92 3.38 -7.14
N SER A 45 1.03 2.74 -6.38
CA SER A 45 -0.43 2.95 -6.50
C SER A 45 -0.85 4.36 -6.09
N GLY A 46 -0.22 4.94 -5.06
CA GLY A 46 -0.46 6.33 -4.65
C GLY A 46 0.00 7.34 -5.68
N LEU A 47 1.18 7.12 -6.26
CA LEU A 47 1.75 7.98 -7.29
C LEU A 47 0.90 7.95 -8.57
N THR A 48 0.52 6.76 -9.03
CA THR A 48 -0.32 6.59 -10.23
C THR A 48 -1.71 7.20 -10.03
N TRP A 49 -2.31 7.07 -8.84
CA TRP A 49 -3.54 7.76 -8.52
C TRP A 49 -3.38 9.29 -8.52
N GLY A 50 -2.31 9.81 -7.90
CA GLY A 50 -2.01 11.24 -7.84
C GLY A 50 -1.83 11.84 -9.24
N ILE A 51 -1.09 11.16 -10.12
CA ILE A 51 -0.90 11.53 -11.52
C ILE A 51 -2.21 11.47 -12.31
N ALA A 52 -3.00 10.40 -12.14
CA ALA A 52 -4.29 10.27 -12.81
C ALA A 52 -5.29 11.34 -12.35
N LYS A 53 -5.17 11.83 -11.12
CA LYS A 53 -5.98 12.93 -10.59
C LYS A 53 -5.54 14.27 -11.19
N THR A 54 -4.22 14.53 -11.28
CA THR A 54 -3.67 15.79 -11.83
C THR A 54 -3.85 15.91 -13.34
N ARG A 55 -3.83 14.80 -14.09
CA ARG A 55 -4.08 14.79 -15.55
C ARG A 55 -5.55 14.87 -15.96
N ARG A 56 -6.48 14.84 -15.00
CA ARG A 56 -7.92 15.01 -15.23
C ARG A 56 -8.42 16.42 -14.88
N PHE A 57 -7.52 17.34 -14.53
CA PHE A 57 -7.79 18.77 -14.48
C PHE A 57 -7.40 19.43 -15.80
#